data_AF-A1TQS3-F1
#
_entry.id   AF-A1TQS3-F1
#
_cell.length_a   1.000
_cell.length_b   1.000
_cell.length_c   1.000
_cell.angle_alpha   90.00
_cell.angle_beta   90.00
_cell.angle_gamma   90.00
#
_symmetry.space_group_name_H-M   'P 1'
#
loop_
_entity.id
_entity.type
_entity.pdbx_description
1 polymer ?
#
loop_
_entity_poly.entity_id
_entity_poly.type
_entity_poly.pdbx_seq_one_letter_code
_entity_poly.pdbx_strand_id
1 'polypeptide(L)'
;MDQHANTHGASITDRGSARLLAVVEVEKEQRIRCQQPGCNHTVYKAIHVVDEQGTLLVLGSTCFAKQYGSPTKLGDPAYGNGGGRVLTSEERQMLQDNTRAFIERFAKEYLAHRAAAQAKLQSMRARPVPAYANFASWPHPLIRQKPSPEPAMAPARPGPWPWMKPRTSMAYFKLKDGSAWVRVERHDGQQMLAPLPVFEGWDEALPALCGTADLEHTAYVVPDIRRAIAYLRERAVVTLVTGVWKDIAGKSAETSW
;
A
#
# COMPACT_ATOMS: atom_id res chain seq x y z
N MET A 1 -54.16 -6.33 -20.90
CA MET A 1 -54.43 -6.23 -19.46
C MET A 1 -53.76 -7.41 -18.76
N ASP A 2 -52.46 -7.61 -18.95
CA ASP A 2 -51.35 -6.85 -18.34
C ASP A 2 -51.07 -7.24 -16.89
N GLN A 3 -49.87 -7.82 -16.74
CA GLN A 3 -48.87 -7.54 -15.72
C GLN A 3 -48.89 -8.31 -14.39
N HIS A 4 -47.99 -9.30 -14.38
CA HIS A 4 -46.98 -9.57 -13.36
C HIS A 4 -46.86 -8.55 -12.20
N ALA A 5 -46.91 -9.05 -10.96
CA ALA A 5 -46.25 -8.46 -9.80
C ALA A 5 -45.77 -9.62 -8.89
N ASN A 6 -44.56 -10.12 -9.11
CA ASN A 6 -43.30 -9.63 -8.54
C ASN A 6 -43.15 -9.96 -7.04
N THR A 7 -42.84 -11.22 -6.75
CA THR A 7 -42.42 -11.69 -5.43
C THR A 7 -40.91 -11.44 -5.25
N HIS A 8 -40.51 -10.18 -5.13
CA HIS A 8 -39.18 -9.82 -4.63
C HIS A 8 -39.33 -9.37 -3.17
N GLY A 9 -39.20 -10.31 -2.23
CA GLY A 9 -39.49 -10.05 -0.83
C GLY A 9 -38.82 -11.03 0.13
N ALA A 10 -37.51 -11.22 0.01
CA ALA A 10 -36.62 -11.74 1.05
C ALA A 10 -35.19 -11.52 0.52
N SER A 11 -34.23 -10.88 1.17
CA SER A 11 -33.99 -10.65 2.59
C SER A 11 -33.11 -9.39 2.69
N ILE A 12 -33.61 -8.33 3.32
CA ILE A 12 -32.76 -7.30 3.92
C ILE A 12 -32.58 -7.76 5.37
N THR A 13 -31.74 -8.76 5.59
CA THR A 13 -31.35 -9.12 6.95
C THR A 13 -30.47 -8.02 7.51
N ASP A 14 -30.83 -7.64 8.72
CA ASP A 14 -30.09 -6.84 9.67
C ASP A 14 -28.58 -7.19 9.64
N ARG A 15 -27.78 -6.26 9.11
CA ARG A 15 -26.39 -6.46 8.64
C ARG A 15 -25.35 -6.02 9.68
N GLY A 16 -25.71 -6.08 10.96
CA GLY A 16 -24.87 -5.58 12.07
C GLY A 16 -23.61 -6.39 12.39
N SER A 17 -23.41 -7.57 11.79
CA SER A 17 -22.36 -8.52 12.21
C SER A 17 -21.49 -9.11 11.09
N ALA A 18 -21.61 -8.64 9.84
CA ALA A 18 -20.74 -9.08 8.76
C ALA A 18 -19.34 -8.47 8.90
N ARG A 19 -18.29 -9.27 8.77
CA ARG A 19 -16.89 -8.82 8.88
C ARG A 19 -16.07 -9.28 7.68
N LEU A 20 -15.35 -8.35 7.06
CA LEU A 20 -14.36 -8.68 6.03
C LEU A 20 -13.13 -9.31 6.69
N LEU A 21 -12.82 -10.55 6.33
CA LEU A 21 -11.68 -11.28 6.89
C LEU A 21 -10.42 -11.09 6.07
N ALA A 22 -10.53 -11.22 4.74
CA ALA A 22 -9.39 -11.13 3.84
C ALA A 22 -9.82 -10.63 2.46
N VAL A 23 -8.89 -9.97 1.77
CA VAL A 23 -8.96 -9.71 0.33
C VAL A 23 -7.78 -10.41 -0.30
N VAL A 24 -8.05 -11.26 -1.28
CA VAL A 24 -7.04 -12.11 -1.95
C VAL A 24 -7.21 -12.07 -3.45
N GLU A 25 -6.17 -12.46 -4.17
CA GLU A 25 -6.18 -12.60 -5.62
C GLU A 25 -5.69 -14.00 -6.01
N VAL A 26 -6.08 -14.46 -7.19
CA VAL A 26 -5.56 -15.68 -7.79
C VAL A 26 -5.19 -15.37 -9.24
N GLU A 27 -4.33 -16.20 -9.84
CA GLU A 27 -4.06 -16.08 -11.26
C GLU A 27 -5.34 -16.23 -12.09
N LYS A 28 -5.41 -15.54 -13.23
CA LYS A 28 -6.63 -15.42 -14.05
C LYS A 28 -7.10 -16.79 -14.58
N GLU A 29 -6.15 -17.66 -14.86
CA GLU A 29 -6.32 -19.03 -15.31
C GLU A 29 -6.85 -19.91 -14.17
N GLN A 30 -6.58 -19.52 -12.92
CA GLN A 30 -6.97 -20.22 -11.69
C GLN A 30 -8.19 -19.59 -11.01
N ARG A 31 -8.97 -18.79 -11.74
CA ARG A 31 -10.21 -18.16 -11.24
C ARG A 31 -11.12 -19.14 -10.50
N ILE A 32 -11.77 -18.66 -9.45
CA ILE A 32 -12.69 -19.44 -8.61
C ILE A 32 -14.11 -18.92 -8.78
N ARG A 33 -15.12 -19.70 -8.35
CA ARG A 33 -16.53 -19.26 -8.45
C ARG A 33 -16.89 -18.35 -7.28
N CYS A 34 -17.60 -17.25 -7.58
CA CYS A 34 -18.25 -16.44 -6.55
C CYS A 34 -19.34 -17.27 -5.87
N GLN A 35 -19.43 -17.22 -4.54
CA GLN A 35 -20.39 -17.97 -3.73
C GLN A 35 -21.67 -17.19 -3.44
N GLN A 36 -21.85 -15.99 -4.02
CA GLN A 36 -23.07 -15.23 -3.87
C GLN A 36 -24.26 -16.01 -4.43
N PRO A 37 -25.38 -16.16 -3.68
CA PRO A 37 -26.58 -16.82 -4.19
C PRO A 37 -27.05 -16.17 -5.51
N GLY A 38 -27.25 -17.00 -6.54
CA GLY A 38 -27.66 -16.54 -7.88
C GLY A 38 -26.53 -15.95 -8.74
N CYS A 39 -25.28 -15.92 -8.26
CA CYS A 39 -24.13 -15.53 -9.07
C CYS A 39 -23.46 -16.75 -9.71
N ASN A 40 -23.25 -16.72 -11.03
CA ASN A 40 -22.50 -17.76 -11.75
C ASN A 40 -21.17 -17.24 -12.32
N HIS A 41 -20.68 -16.10 -11.85
CA HIS A 41 -19.45 -15.50 -12.34
C HIS A 41 -18.22 -16.06 -11.60
N THR A 42 -17.14 -16.24 -12.36
CA THR A 42 -15.82 -16.52 -11.81
C THR A 42 -15.08 -15.24 -11.47
N VAL A 43 -14.30 -15.29 -10.41
CA VAL A 43 -13.55 -14.17 -9.84
C VAL A 43 -12.08 -14.57 -9.73
N TYR A 44 -11.19 -13.60 -9.94
CA TYR A 44 -9.74 -13.81 -9.87
C TYR A 44 -9.01 -12.63 -9.22
N LYS A 45 -9.52 -11.41 -9.38
CA LYS A 45 -9.05 -10.22 -8.67
C LYS A 45 -9.99 -9.82 -7.55
N ALA A 46 -9.42 -9.26 -6.48
CA ALA A 46 -10.13 -8.73 -5.32
C ALA A 46 -11.27 -9.68 -4.84
N ILE A 47 -10.87 -10.89 -4.45
CA ILE A 47 -11.74 -11.90 -3.87
C ILE A 47 -11.88 -11.60 -2.38
N HIS A 48 -13.10 -11.29 -1.96
CA HIS A 48 -13.42 -10.92 -0.58
C HIS A 48 -13.88 -12.17 0.17
N VAL A 49 -13.22 -12.48 1.28
CA VAL A 49 -13.68 -13.52 2.21
C VAL A 49 -14.34 -12.84 3.39
N VAL A 50 -15.61 -13.11 3.59
CA VAL A 50 -16.46 -12.46 4.59
C VAL A 50 -16.95 -13.50 5.58
N ASP A 51 -16.94 -13.13 6.86
CA ASP A 51 -17.67 -13.85 7.90
C ASP A 51 -19.01 -13.17 8.13
N GLU A 52 -20.09 -13.89 7.87
CA GLU A 52 -21.45 -13.48 8.14
C GLU A 52 -22.03 -14.42 9.19
N GLN A 53 -21.96 -14.01 10.47
CA GLN A 53 -22.50 -14.75 11.62
C GLN A 53 -21.95 -16.19 11.75
N GLY A 54 -20.67 -16.40 11.46
CA GLY A 54 -19.99 -17.70 11.48
C GLY A 54 -20.03 -18.45 10.16
N THR A 55 -20.76 -17.94 9.17
CA THR A 55 -20.78 -18.46 7.79
C THR A 55 -19.76 -17.72 6.95
N LEU A 56 -18.81 -18.47 6.39
CA LEU A 56 -17.78 -17.91 5.52
C LEU A 56 -18.29 -17.86 4.07
N LEU A 57 -18.19 -16.69 3.45
CA LEU A 57 -18.58 -16.44 2.06
C LEU A 57 -17.39 -15.92 1.25
N VAL A 58 -17.21 -16.47 0.06
CA VAL A 58 -16.20 -16.02 -0.91
C VAL A 58 -16.88 -15.26 -2.05
N LEU A 59 -16.62 -13.95 -2.13
CA LEU A 59 -17.35 -13.03 -2.99
C LEU A 59 -16.40 -12.29 -3.94
N GLY A 60 -16.87 -12.04 -5.16
CA GLY A 60 -16.23 -11.04 -6.03
C GLY A 60 -16.53 -9.63 -5.56
N SER A 61 -15.67 -8.67 -5.92
CA SER A 61 -15.82 -7.25 -5.59
C SER A 61 -17.20 -6.65 -5.93
N THR A 62 -17.78 -7.02 -7.07
CA THR A 62 -19.11 -6.54 -7.49
C THR A 62 -20.24 -7.15 -6.67
N CYS A 63 -20.17 -8.45 -6.36
CA CYS A 63 -21.13 -9.12 -5.49
C CYS A 63 -21.03 -8.60 -4.06
N PHE A 64 -19.82 -8.39 -3.56
CA PHE A 64 -19.55 -7.79 -2.27
C PHE A 64 -20.17 -6.37 -2.18
N ALA A 65 -19.92 -5.51 -3.17
CA ALA A 65 -20.49 -4.16 -3.19
C ALA A 65 -22.02 -4.17 -3.29
N LYS A 66 -22.62 -5.10 -4.04
CA LYS A 66 -24.08 -5.26 -4.09
C LYS A 66 -24.65 -5.72 -2.74
N GLN A 67 -23.99 -6.66 -2.09
CA GLN A 67 -24.46 -7.24 -0.83
C GLN A 67 -24.23 -6.33 0.37
N TYR A 68 -23.17 -5.52 0.40
CA TYR A 68 -22.82 -4.67 1.54
C TYR A 68 -22.92 -3.17 1.24
N GLY A 69 -23.31 -2.78 0.02
CA GLY A 69 -23.56 -1.39 -0.39
C GLY A 69 -22.32 -0.66 -0.93
N SER A 70 -21.12 -0.97 -0.44
CA SER A 70 -19.87 -0.47 -1.03
C SER A 70 -18.70 -1.42 -0.79
N PRO A 71 -17.62 -1.34 -1.61
CA PRO A 71 -16.38 -2.09 -1.38
C PRO A 71 -15.69 -1.82 -0.05
N THR A 72 -16.00 -0.69 0.59
CA THR A 72 -15.38 -0.22 1.84
C THR A 72 -16.30 -0.31 3.05
N LYS A 73 -17.55 -0.79 2.88
CA LYS A 73 -18.57 -0.73 3.95
C LYS A 73 -18.15 -1.49 5.21
N LEU A 74 -17.51 -2.65 5.04
CA LEU A 74 -17.06 -3.49 6.14
C LEU A 74 -15.67 -3.10 6.69
N GLY A 75 -15.09 -2.00 6.19
CA GLY A 75 -13.76 -1.53 6.58
C GLY A 75 -12.63 -2.38 5.99
N ASP A 76 -11.46 -2.27 6.62
CA ASP A 76 -10.27 -3.03 6.23
C ASP A 76 -10.41 -4.51 6.59
N PRO A 77 -9.80 -5.42 5.79
CA PRO A 77 -9.81 -6.84 6.12
C PRO A 77 -9.13 -7.12 7.46
N ALA A 78 -9.67 -8.09 8.20
CA ALA A 78 -9.08 -8.53 9.47
C ALA A 78 -7.64 -9.05 9.33
N TYR A 79 -7.33 -9.67 8.20
CA TYR A 79 -6.07 -10.31 7.89
C TYR A 79 -5.61 -9.90 6.49
N GLY A 80 -4.30 -9.64 6.37
CA GLY A 80 -3.67 -9.21 5.13
C GLY A 80 -3.73 -7.70 4.92
N ASN A 81 -3.49 -7.29 3.68
CA ASN A 81 -3.41 -5.89 3.26
C ASN A 81 -4.52 -5.68 2.22
N GLY A 82 -5.23 -4.55 2.27
CA GLY A 82 -6.41 -4.28 1.42
C GLY A 82 -6.18 -4.36 -0.10
N GLY A 83 -4.92 -4.49 -0.54
CA GLY A 83 -4.52 -4.64 -1.94
C GLY A 83 -4.59 -6.05 -2.54
N GLY A 84 -4.94 -7.09 -1.76
CA GLY A 84 -5.12 -8.45 -2.29
C GLY A 84 -3.81 -9.22 -2.47
N ARG A 85 -3.50 -10.15 -1.56
CA ARG A 85 -2.36 -11.08 -1.72
C ARG A 85 -2.70 -12.11 -2.80
N VAL A 86 -1.78 -12.33 -3.75
CA VAL A 86 -1.91 -13.42 -4.73
C VAL A 86 -1.66 -14.77 -4.03
N LEU A 87 -2.62 -15.68 -4.12
CA LEU A 87 -2.56 -17.02 -3.53
C LEU A 87 -1.84 -18.00 -4.46
N THR A 88 -1.14 -18.96 -3.87
CA THR A 88 -0.63 -20.12 -4.61
C THR A 88 -1.78 -21.04 -5.04
N SER A 89 -1.52 -21.97 -5.97
CA SER A 89 -2.54 -22.94 -6.41
C SER A 89 -3.08 -23.80 -5.27
N GLU A 90 -2.22 -24.15 -4.31
CA GLU A 90 -2.60 -24.90 -3.10
C GLU A 90 -3.52 -24.08 -2.19
N GLU A 91 -3.17 -22.82 -1.95
CA GLU A 91 -3.96 -21.89 -1.13
C GLU A 91 -5.31 -21.60 -1.79
N ARG A 92 -5.32 -21.43 -3.11
CA ARG A 92 -6.53 -21.28 -3.92
C ARG A 92 -7.44 -22.50 -3.87
N GLN A 93 -6.86 -23.71 -3.84
CA GLN A 93 -7.63 -24.94 -3.71
C GLN A 93 -8.23 -25.05 -2.30
N MET A 94 -7.44 -24.75 -1.26
CA MET A 94 -7.92 -24.70 0.12
C MET A 94 -9.05 -23.68 0.32
N LEU A 95 -8.97 -22.51 -0.32
CA LEU A 95 -10.03 -21.50 -0.29
C LEU A 95 -11.36 -22.00 -0.88
N GLN A 96 -11.34 -22.96 -1.80
CA GLN A 96 -12.56 -23.55 -2.38
C GLN A 96 -13.07 -24.75 -1.58
N ASP A 97 -12.16 -25.65 -1.20
CA ASP A 97 -12.54 -26.92 -0.58
C ASP A 97 -12.82 -26.77 0.92
N ASN A 98 -12.09 -25.86 1.58
CA ASN A 98 -12.20 -25.63 3.01
C ASN A 98 -11.79 -24.20 3.39
N THR A 99 -12.70 -23.25 3.12
CA THR A 99 -12.49 -21.82 3.42
C THR A 99 -12.14 -21.56 4.89
N ARG A 100 -12.64 -22.39 5.82
CA ARG A 100 -12.37 -22.24 7.26
C ARG A 100 -10.90 -22.54 7.57
N ALA A 101 -10.39 -23.68 7.10
CA ALA A 101 -8.97 -24.02 7.26
C ALA A 101 -8.05 -22.99 6.58
N PHE A 102 -8.46 -22.48 5.41
CA PHE A 102 -7.76 -21.38 4.75
C PHE A 102 -7.65 -20.15 5.66
N ILE A 103 -8.77 -19.67 6.20
CA ILE A 103 -8.79 -18.49 7.08
C ILE A 103 -7.99 -18.71 8.36
N GLU A 104 -8.06 -19.88 8.99
CA GLU A 104 -7.29 -20.19 10.19
C GLU A 104 -5.78 -20.14 9.93
N ARG A 105 -5.32 -20.78 8.84
CA ARG A 105 -3.92 -20.71 8.41
C ARG A 105 -3.52 -19.28 8.08
N PHE A 106 -4.34 -18.57 7.33
CA PHE A 106 -4.08 -17.20 6.91
C PHE A 106 -3.99 -16.24 8.10
N ALA A 107 -4.87 -16.39 9.09
CA ALA A 107 -4.83 -15.65 10.34
C ALA A 107 -3.54 -15.93 11.12
N LYS A 108 -3.13 -17.21 11.21
CA LYS A 108 -1.89 -17.60 11.89
C LYS A 108 -0.66 -16.98 11.23
N GLU A 109 -0.56 -17.06 9.90
CA GLU A 109 0.51 -16.42 9.12
C GLU A 109 0.53 -14.92 9.36
N TYR A 110 -0.62 -14.25 9.25
CA TYR A 110 -0.72 -12.80 9.45
C TYR A 110 -0.31 -12.37 10.86
N LEU A 111 -0.78 -13.07 11.90
CA LEU A 111 -0.42 -12.77 13.29
C LEU A 111 1.07 -13.01 13.54
N ALA A 112 1.65 -14.07 12.98
CA ALA A 112 3.09 -14.33 13.09
C ALA A 112 3.92 -13.25 12.41
N HIS A 113 3.55 -12.84 11.19
CA HIS A 113 4.20 -11.72 10.49
C HIS A 113 4.09 -10.42 11.28
N ARG A 114 2.91 -10.11 11.83
CA ARG A 114 2.68 -8.91 12.64
C ARG A 114 3.50 -8.93 13.94
N ALA A 115 3.57 -10.07 14.62
CA ALA A 115 4.37 -10.23 15.83
C ALA A 115 5.87 -10.08 15.53
N ALA A 116 6.36 -10.69 14.44
CA ALA A 116 7.75 -10.54 14.00
C ALA A 116 8.09 -9.09 13.64
N ALA A 117 7.19 -8.40 12.93
CA ALA A 117 7.35 -6.98 12.61
C ALA A 117 7.39 -6.11 13.88
N GLN A 118 6.51 -6.37 14.85
CA GLN A 118 6.51 -5.67 16.13
C GLN A 118 7.80 -5.92 16.93
N ALA A 119 8.28 -7.16 16.98
CA ALA A 119 9.54 -7.50 17.63
C ALA A 119 10.73 -6.81 16.97
N LYS A 120 10.78 -6.78 15.62
CA LYS A 120 11.81 -6.03 14.86
C LYS A 120 11.76 -4.54 15.23
N LEU A 121 10.59 -3.91 15.22
CA LEU A 121 10.44 -2.51 15.63
C LEU A 121 10.87 -2.24 17.08
N GLN A 122 10.51 -3.13 18.01
CA GLN A 122 10.93 -3.01 19.42
C GLN A 122 12.45 -3.10 19.56
N SER A 123 13.10 -4.04 18.86
CA SER A 123 14.56 -4.16 18.86
C SER A 123 15.26 -2.92 18.28
N MET A 124 14.69 -2.31 17.24
CA MET A 124 15.21 -1.07 16.66
C MET A 124 15.08 0.11 17.62
N ARG A 125 13.97 0.22 18.37
CA ARG A 125 13.75 1.27 19.38
C ARG A 125 14.65 1.10 20.61
N ALA A 126 14.97 -0.14 20.99
CA ALA A 126 15.84 -0.44 22.12
C ALA A 126 17.33 -0.24 21.80
N ARG A 127 17.69 -0.01 20.53
CA ARG A 127 19.09 0.18 20.13
C ARG A 127 19.57 1.57 20.56
N PRO A 128 20.63 1.67 21.38
CA PRO A 128 21.12 2.97 21.85
C PRO A 128 21.59 3.82 20.68
N VAL A 129 21.09 5.06 20.61
CA VAL A 129 21.51 6.04 19.62
C VAL A 129 22.95 6.47 19.96
N PRO A 130 23.91 6.38 19.02
CA PRO A 130 25.29 6.74 19.30
C PRO A 130 25.41 8.24 19.65
N ALA A 131 26.30 8.57 20.58
CA ALA A 131 26.44 9.87 21.25
C ALA A 131 26.73 11.07 20.32
N TYR A 132 26.99 10.86 19.02
CA TYR A 132 27.22 11.93 18.06
C TYR A 132 25.92 12.59 17.51
N ALA A 133 24.73 12.16 17.97
CA ALA A 133 23.46 12.75 17.56
C ALA A 133 23.19 14.18 18.12
N ASN A 134 24.05 14.68 19.01
CA ASN A 134 24.05 16.06 19.51
C ASN A 134 25.03 16.94 18.73
N PHE A 135 24.65 17.38 17.53
CA PHE A 135 25.28 18.55 16.90
C PHE A 135 24.19 19.56 16.52
N ALA A 136 23.84 20.38 17.51
CA ALA A 136 23.03 21.57 17.34
C ALA A 136 23.96 22.79 17.38
N SER A 137 24.34 23.34 16.22
CA SER A 137 24.74 24.75 16.07
C SER A 137 25.33 25.04 14.69
N TRP A 138 24.54 25.41 13.67
CA TRP A 138 25.08 26.25 12.57
C TRP A 138 24.00 27.22 12.05
N PRO A 139 24.35 28.50 11.79
CA PRO A 139 23.41 29.56 11.44
C PRO A 139 23.37 29.78 9.92
N HIS A 140 22.18 29.83 9.30
CA HIS A 140 21.91 30.67 8.12
C HIS A 140 20.40 30.85 7.89
N PRO A 141 19.95 32.04 7.46
CA PRO A 141 18.54 32.35 7.30
C PRO A 141 18.00 31.73 6.01
N LEU A 142 16.93 30.93 6.12
CA LEU A 142 16.19 30.45 4.95
C LEU A 142 15.31 31.58 4.41
N ILE A 143 15.70 32.12 3.26
CA ILE A 143 14.86 33.00 2.46
C ILE A 143 13.61 32.20 2.03
N ARG A 144 12.47 32.56 2.61
CA ARG A 144 11.15 32.03 2.29
C ARG A 144 10.66 32.68 1.00
N GLN A 145 10.81 32.03 -0.15
CA GLN A 145 10.12 32.49 -1.36
C GLN A 145 8.63 32.13 -1.28
N LYS A 146 7.79 33.13 -1.54
CA LYS A 146 6.32 33.10 -1.49
C LYS A 146 5.81 32.42 -2.77
N PRO A 147 4.86 31.46 -2.71
CA PRO A 147 4.34 30.83 -3.93
C PRO A 147 3.42 31.80 -4.68
N SER A 148 3.62 31.92 -5.99
CA SER A 148 2.74 32.68 -6.90
C SER A 148 1.55 31.80 -7.34
N PRO A 149 0.33 32.34 -7.49
CA PRO A 149 -0.84 31.56 -7.90
C PRO A 149 -1.05 31.61 -9.43
N GLU A 150 -1.45 30.46 -10.02
CA GLU A 150 -2.35 30.23 -11.19
C GLU A 150 -1.88 29.06 -12.10
N PRO A 151 -2.74 28.49 -12.97
CA PRO A 151 -4.18 28.20 -12.86
C PRO A 151 -4.47 26.69 -12.93
N ALA A 152 -5.73 26.32 -12.73
CA ALA A 152 -6.22 24.94 -12.72
C ALA A 152 -6.35 24.32 -14.12
N MET A 153 -5.72 23.17 -14.34
CA MET A 153 -6.00 22.28 -15.49
C MET A 153 -5.88 20.81 -15.06
N ALA A 154 -6.66 19.93 -15.71
CA ALA A 154 -7.15 18.61 -15.31
C ALA A 154 -6.07 17.55 -14.90
N PRO A 155 -6.43 16.49 -14.13
CA PRO A 155 -5.45 15.61 -13.50
C PRO A 155 -4.89 14.56 -14.48
N ALA A 156 -3.70 14.83 -15.03
CA ALA A 156 -2.82 13.78 -15.52
C ALA A 156 -2.32 12.95 -14.32
N ARG A 157 -2.33 11.61 -14.44
CA ARG A 157 -1.85 10.70 -13.38
C ARG A 157 -0.42 11.10 -12.97
N PRO A 158 -0.18 11.50 -11.70
CA PRO A 158 0.99 12.33 -11.39
C PRO A 158 2.30 11.56 -11.15
N GLY A 159 2.30 10.22 -11.09
CA GLY A 159 3.49 9.40 -10.83
C GLY A 159 3.18 7.90 -10.75
N PRO A 160 4.16 7.03 -10.44
CA PRO A 160 4.02 5.58 -10.48
C PRO A 160 3.34 5.01 -9.22
N TRP A 161 3.27 5.80 -8.15
CA TRP A 161 2.73 5.37 -6.86
C TRP A 161 1.26 5.81 -6.69
N PRO A 162 0.30 4.88 -6.53
CA PRO A 162 -1.12 5.20 -6.32
C PRO A 162 -1.38 5.99 -5.03
N TRP A 163 -0.52 5.82 -4.03
CA TRP A 163 -0.60 6.48 -2.71
C TRP A 163 0.00 7.90 -2.71
N MET A 164 0.61 8.33 -3.80
CA MET A 164 1.23 9.66 -3.88
C MET A 164 0.17 10.75 -4.00
N LYS A 165 0.39 11.83 -3.25
CA LYS A 165 -0.39 13.06 -3.37
C LYS A 165 -0.22 13.69 -4.76
N PRO A 166 -1.31 13.96 -5.48
CA PRO A 166 -1.23 14.62 -6.78
C PRO A 166 -0.59 16.01 -6.70
N ARG A 167 0.10 16.40 -7.77
CA ARG A 167 0.70 17.74 -7.94
C ARG A 167 1.69 18.13 -6.84
N THR A 168 2.33 17.15 -6.19
CA THR A 168 3.43 17.39 -5.25
C THR A 168 4.77 17.42 -5.96
N SER A 169 5.73 18.13 -5.36
CA SER A 169 7.12 18.13 -5.85
C SER A 169 7.79 16.80 -5.51
N MET A 170 8.59 16.28 -6.44
CA MET A 170 9.38 15.07 -6.23
C MET A 170 10.87 15.41 -6.31
N ALA A 171 11.70 14.63 -5.62
CA ALA A 171 13.16 14.74 -5.72
C ALA A 171 13.79 13.36 -5.93
N TYR A 172 14.71 13.25 -6.87
CA TYR A 172 15.43 12.03 -7.20
C TYR A 172 16.90 12.12 -6.76
N PHE A 173 17.41 11.02 -6.22
CA PHE A 173 18.78 10.87 -5.74
C PHE A 173 19.33 9.54 -6.24
N LYS A 174 20.43 9.56 -7.00
CA LYS A 174 21.22 8.34 -7.29
C LYS A 174 22.45 8.35 -6.40
N LEU A 175 22.59 7.35 -5.54
CA LEU A 175 23.69 7.22 -4.60
C LEU A 175 24.92 6.58 -5.27
N LYS A 176 26.09 6.74 -4.62
CA LYS A 176 27.37 6.18 -5.07
C LYS A 176 27.38 4.65 -5.13
N ASP A 177 26.58 4.00 -4.31
CA ASP A 177 26.39 2.54 -4.32
C ASP A 177 25.52 2.03 -5.49
N GLY A 178 25.04 2.94 -6.35
CA GLY A 178 24.17 2.63 -7.48
C GLY A 178 22.68 2.62 -7.16
N SER A 179 22.30 2.61 -5.87
CA SER A 179 20.90 2.69 -5.47
C SER A 179 20.30 4.06 -5.81
N ALA A 180 19.02 4.09 -6.10
CA ALA A 180 18.31 5.32 -6.41
C ALA A 180 17.02 5.45 -5.60
N TRP A 181 16.73 6.68 -5.21
CA TRP A 181 15.71 7.02 -4.23
C TRP A 181 14.92 8.24 -4.67
N VAL A 182 13.62 8.19 -4.47
CA VAL A 182 12.70 9.28 -4.80
C VAL A 182 11.97 9.74 -3.55
N ARG A 183 12.08 11.03 -3.26
CA ARG A 183 11.26 11.71 -2.27
C ARG A 183 9.89 11.99 -2.84
N VAL A 184 8.86 11.56 -2.12
CA VAL A 184 7.45 11.64 -2.51
C VAL A 184 6.61 12.01 -1.30
N GLU A 185 5.52 12.75 -1.51
CA GLU A 185 4.52 13.02 -0.45
C GLU A 185 3.31 12.11 -0.64
N ARG A 186 2.85 11.46 0.44
CA ARG A 186 1.62 10.67 0.49
C ARG A 186 0.39 11.58 0.61
N HIS A 187 -0.81 11.09 0.29
CA HIS A 187 -2.07 11.87 0.33
C HIS A 187 -2.31 12.63 1.64
N ASP A 188 -1.85 12.10 2.77
CA ASP A 188 -1.95 12.70 4.10
C ASP A 188 -0.86 13.73 4.43
N GLY A 189 0.05 14.01 3.49
CA GLY A 189 1.18 14.92 3.68
C GLY A 189 2.45 14.26 4.26
N GLN A 190 2.39 12.96 4.58
CA GLN A 190 3.55 12.22 5.07
C GLN A 190 4.62 12.15 3.99
N GLN A 191 5.87 12.49 4.35
CA GLN A 191 7.00 12.41 3.44
C GLN A 191 7.52 10.98 3.40
N MET A 192 7.79 10.51 2.19
CA MET A 192 8.22 9.14 1.87
C MET A 192 9.51 9.16 1.05
N LEU A 193 10.34 8.14 1.18
CA LEU A 193 11.48 7.85 0.30
C LEU A 193 11.31 6.47 -0.32
N ALA A 194 10.96 6.42 -1.61
CA ALA A 194 10.75 5.18 -2.34
C ALA A 194 12.01 4.80 -3.15
N PRO A 195 12.43 3.52 -3.14
CA PRO A 195 13.51 3.06 -4.01
C PRO A 195 13.06 3.05 -5.48
N LEU A 196 13.97 3.36 -6.40
CA LEU A 196 13.73 3.35 -7.84
C LEU A 196 14.96 2.81 -8.60
N PRO A 197 14.89 1.62 -9.23
CA PRO A 197 13.83 0.61 -9.12
C PRO A 197 13.73 0.04 -7.68
N VAL A 198 12.69 -0.75 -7.41
CA VAL A 198 12.65 -1.55 -6.17
C VAL A 198 13.71 -2.66 -6.29
N PHE A 199 14.53 -2.84 -5.26
CA PHE A 199 15.61 -3.82 -5.21
C PHE A 199 15.60 -4.58 -3.88
N GLU A 200 16.19 -5.77 -3.82
CA GLU A 200 16.25 -6.58 -2.60
C GLU A 200 17.08 -5.90 -1.50
N GLY A 201 16.59 -5.89 -0.26
CA GLY A 201 17.25 -5.22 0.87
C GLY A 201 17.05 -3.71 0.91
N TRP A 202 16.16 -3.15 0.06
CA TRP A 202 15.84 -1.72 0.09
C TRP A 202 15.39 -1.27 1.48
N ASP A 203 14.68 -2.10 2.24
CA ASP A 203 14.14 -1.80 3.58
C ASP A 203 15.20 -1.69 4.68
N GLU A 204 16.45 -2.02 4.37
CA GLU A 204 17.62 -1.87 5.25
C GLU A 204 18.72 -0.98 4.65
N ALA A 205 18.56 -0.57 3.39
CA ALA A 205 19.57 0.17 2.63
C ALA A 205 19.79 1.61 3.14
N LEU A 206 18.76 2.25 3.71
CA LEU A 206 18.89 3.55 4.35
C LEU A 206 18.90 3.44 5.88
N PRO A 207 19.72 4.26 6.57
CA PRO A 207 19.75 4.27 8.02
C PRO A 207 18.41 4.79 8.58
N ALA A 208 18.15 4.47 9.85
CA ALA A 208 16.95 4.93 10.57
C ALA A 208 16.78 6.46 10.59
N LEU A 209 17.85 7.23 10.35
CA LEU A 209 17.80 8.68 10.15
C LEU A 209 16.90 9.09 8.96
N CYS A 210 16.92 8.29 7.89
CA CYS A 210 16.13 8.55 6.69
C CYS A 210 14.68 8.10 6.84
N GLY A 211 14.39 7.25 7.82
CA GLY A 211 13.05 6.86 8.20
C GLY A 211 12.93 5.40 8.60
N THR A 212 11.68 4.96 8.69
CA THR A 212 11.33 3.56 8.95
C THR A 212 10.76 2.95 7.68
N ALA A 213 11.22 1.76 7.30
CA ALA A 213 10.66 1.05 6.16
C ALA A 213 9.17 0.74 6.38
N ASP A 214 8.36 1.11 5.40
CA ASP A 214 6.95 0.82 5.26
C ASP A 214 6.79 -0.12 4.07
N LEU A 215 6.62 -1.39 4.39
CA LEU A 215 6.48 -2.47 3.42
C LEU A 215 5.14 -2.40 2.65
N GLU A 216 4.13 -1.74 3.22
CA GLU A 216 2.84 -1.58 2.55
C GLU A 216 2.97 -0.62 1.36
N HIS A 217 3.75 0.45 1.53
CA HIS A 217 3.96 1.48 0.51
C HIS A 217 5.25 1.27 -0.31
N THR A 218 6.06 0.27 0.04
CA THR A 218 7.40 0.01 -0.50
C THR A 218 8.25 1.29 -0.49
N ALA A 219 8.32 1.94 0.68
CA ALA A 219 9.06 3.18 0.86
C ALA A 219 9.45 3.36 2.34
N TYR A 220 10.36 4.29 2.64
CA TYR A 220 10.61 4.73 4.00
C TYR A 220 9.64 5.85 4.37
N VAL A 221 8.98 5.73 5.52
CA VAL A 221 8.27 6.83 6.17
C VAL A 221 9.30 7.75 6.81
N VAL A 222 9.38 8.98 6.30
CA VAL A 222 10.43 9.93 6.68
C VAL A 222 9.96 10.81 7.84
N PRO A 223 10.56 10.70 9.04
CA PRO A 223 10.18 11.52 10.20
C PRO A 223 10.70 12.95 10.09
N ASP A 224 11.87 13.13 9.50
CA ASP A 224 12.48 14.44 9.23
C ASP A 224 13.06 14.48 7.82
N ILE A 225 12.29 15.08 6.92
CA ILE A 225 12.64 15.17 5.50
C ILE A 225 13.92 15.98 5.26
N ARG A 226 14.25 16.94 6.12
CA ARG A 226 15.46 17.76 5.96
C ARG A 226 16.70 16.90 6.23
N ARG A 227 16.65 16.12 7.32
CA ARG A 227 17.74 15.19 7.68
C ARG A 227 17.93 14.09 6.64
N ALA A 228 16.83 13.51 6.16
CA ALA A 228 16.89 12.48 5.14
C ALA A 228 17.47 13.00 3.81
N ILE A 229 17.01 14.17 3.34
CA ILE A 229 17.57 14.80 2.12
C ILE A 229 19.05 15.16 2.30
N ALA A 230 19.45 15.65 3.47
CA ALA A 230 20.85 15.96 3.74
C ALA A 230 21.73 14.70 3.64
N TYR A 231 21.29 13.60 4.27
CA TYR A 231 21.98 12.31 4.19
C TYR A 231 22.13 11.82 2.75
N LEU A 232 21.06 11.90 1.96
CA LEU A 232 21.05 11.47 0.56
C LEU A 232 21.95 12.33 -0.31
N ARG A 233 21.93 13.66 -0.16
CA ARG A 233 22.76 14.58 -0.96
C ARG A 233 24.25 14.36 -0.77
N GLU A 234 24.69 14.08 0.46
CA GLU A 234 26.10 13.80 0.76
C GLU A 234 26.61 12.55 0.04
N ARG A 235 25.70 11.60 -0.23
CA ARG A 235 26.00 10.29 -0.82
C ARG A 235 25.57 10.17 -2.29
N ALA A 236 24.86 11.18 -2.80
CA ALA A 236 24.35 11.20 -4.16
C ALA A 236 25.43 11.59 -5.17
N VAL A 237 25.51 10.84 -6.26
CA VAL A 237 26.24 11.23 -7.48
C VAL A 237 25.34 12.10 -8.36
N VAL A 238 24.03 11.84 -8.35
CA VAL A 238 23.03 12.64 -9.07
C VAL A 238 21.96 13.11 -8.11
N THR A 239 21.70 14.41 -8.09
CA THR A 239 20.58 15.00 -7.35
C THR A 239 19.70 15.79 -8.31
N LEU A 240 18.40 15.50 -8.34
CA LEU A 240 17.37 16.32 -9.00
C LEU A 240 16.31 16.69 -7.95
N VAL A 241 16.36 17.91 -7.41
CA VAL A 241 15.56 18.28 -6.22
C VAL A 241 14.11 18.68 -6.55
N THR A 242 13.83 19.06 -7.79
CA THR A 242 12.53 19.66 -8.14
C THR A 242 12.14 19.30 -9.57
N GLY A 243 11.46 18.16 -9.73
CA GLY A 243 10.85 17.75 -10.99
C GLY A 243 9.46 17.19 -10.76
N VAL A 244 8.64 17.25 -11.81
CA VAL A 244 7.43 16.41 -11.93
C VAL A 244 7.87 15.01 -12.37
N TRP A 245 7.05 13.97 -12.19
CA TRP A 245 7.45 12.59 -12.52
C TRP A 245 8.10 12.40 -13.89
N LYS A 246 7.65 13.16 -14.90
CA LYS A 246 8.22 13.15 -16.26
C LYS A 246 9.74 13.42 -16.28
N ASP A 247 10.22 14.34 -15.44
CA ASP A 247 11.62 14.73 -15.37
C ASP A 247 12.47 13.64 -14.70
N ILE A 248 11.89 12.95 -13.71
CA ILE A 248 12.52 11.83 -13.00
C ILE A 248 12.60 10.60 -13.91
N ALA A 249 11.51 10.29 -14.63
CA ALA A 249 11.45 9.17 -15.55
C ALA A 249 12.54 9.27 -16.65
N GLY A 250 12.71 10.46 -17.24
CA GLY A 250 13.77 10.71 -18.23
C GLY A 250 15.18 10.46 -17.67
N LYS A 251 15.51 11.02 -16.50
CA LYS A 251 16.84 10.83 -15.89
C LYS A 251 17.11 9.41 -15.43
N SER A 252 16.11 8.70 -14.94
CA SER A 252 16.27 7.29 -14.53
C SER A 252 16.63 6.39 -15.72
N ALA A 253 16.08 6.69 -16.91
CA ALA A 253 16.39 5.98 -18.15
C ALA A 253 17.78 6.31 -18.69
N GLU A 254 18.24 7.56 -18.59
CA GLU A 254 19.58 7.98 -19.05
C GLU A 254 20.74 7.36 -18.23
N THR A 255 20.48 7.00 -16.97
CA THR A 255 21.53 6.51 -16.05
C THR A 255 21.56 4.98 -15.92
N SER A 256 20.88 4.26 -16.82
CA SER A 256 20.84 2.79 -16.90
C SER A 256 21.75 2.32 -18.03
N TRP A 257 23.07 2.41 -17.84
CA TRP A 257 24.12 1.82 -18.69
C TRP A 257 25.26 1.36 -17.80
#